data_AF-A0A5C7MV32-F1
#
_entry.id   AF-A0A5C7MV32-F1
#
_cell.length_a   1.000
_cell.length_b   1.000
_cell.length_c   1.000
_cell.angle_alpha   90.00
_cell.angle_beta   90.00
_cell.angle_gamma   90.00
#
_symmetry.space_group_name_H-M   'P 1'
#
loop_
_entity.id
_entity.type
_entity.pdbx_description
1 polymer ?
#
loop_
_entity_poly.entity_id
_entity_poly.type
_entity_poly.pdbx_seq_one_letter_code
_entity_poly.pdbx_strand_id
1 'polypeptide(L)'
;MVSTPSGSNRHDDVRAVLAEHIPEVADHRIAIISIARAAGAVKIAVKPQSTAINPFTPFLAHGRRLSEISARLDGDNPTIVEYHDDPLRYVANAFRPIPVISATVLDPDQRRIRIVVGRGKDYARALGKAGANVQLVRDLTGWNISICTDGCVGRLHFHNQAGTPSSPVSNLAALTEAEFLAVVRENTAPSARHAPTWERLVSPALVSRTRDVLVHLLGVLESQRDPQQGYTAQQAQRRTDLQAALTITTPAYKDTLRQQSEDIAFYRRQLRHLATALAAHRDTLDATARTAADTTLWTLLDVLAIPDGDERTPTTLADMLAGPWRQPPAPQQFSA
;
A
#
# COMPACT_ATOMS: atom_id res chain seq x y z
N MET A 1 -2.55 60.91 14.97
CA MET A 1 -2.10 59.58 15.42
C MET A 1 -2.78 58.54 14.55
N VAL A 2 -2.11 58.09 13.49
CA VAL A 2 -2.52 56.89 12.74
C VAL A 2 -1.25 56.09 12.56
N SER A 3 -1.25 54.93 13.21
CA SER A 3 -0.13 54.03 13.42
C SER A 3 0.41 53.50 12.10
N THR A 4 1.72 53.65 11.90
CA THR A 4 2.49 52.87 10.92
C THR A 4 2.41 51.38 11.27
N PRO A 5 2.18 50.48 10.31
CA PRO A 5 2.42 49.06 10.54
C PRO A 5 3.92 48.81 10.44
N SER A 6 4.51 48.53 11.60
CA SER A 6 5.79 47.86 11.75
C SER A 6 5.61 46.37 11.42
N GLY A 7 6.39 45.83 10.48
CA GLY A 7 6.54 44.39 10.31
C GLY A 7 6.96 43.93 8.91
N SER A 8 8.15 43.32 8.84
CA SER A 8 8.69 42.47 7.76
C SER A 8 9.05 43.11 6.42
N ASN A 9 10.22 43.74 6.36
CA ASN A 9 10.98 43.83 5.11
C ASN A 9 12.02 42.68 5.13
N ARG A 10 12.11 41.90 4.04
CA ARG A 10 13.12 40.86 3.69
C ARG A 10 12.62 39.41 3.55
N HIS A 11 11.87 39.15 2.49
CA HIS A 11 12.12 37.94 1.69
C HIS A 11 12.11 38.40 0.24
N ASP A 12 13.27 38.48 -0.39
CA ASP A 12 13.35 38.73 -1.83
C ASP A 12 12.51 37.65 -2.52
N ASP A 13 11.47 38.04 -3.25
CA ASP A 13 10.65 37.12 -4.05
C ASP A 13 11.60 36.41 -5.02
N VAL A 14 11.74 35.09 -4.87
CA VAL A 14 12.62 34.26 -5.71
C VAL A 14 12.36 34.54 -7.20
N ARG A 15 11.12 34.85 -7.57
CA ARG A 15 10.76 35.23 -8.95
C ARG A 15 11.42 36.54 -9.38
N ALA A 16 11.39 37.55 -8.53
CA ALA A 16 11.99 38.86 -8.82
C ALA A 16 13.51 38.75 -8.97
N VAL A 17 14.17 38.02 -8.07
CA VAL A 17 15.63 37.79 -8.13
C VAL A 17 16.00 37.06 -9.43
N LEU A 18 15.23 36.04 -9.81
CA LEU A 18 15.48 35.31 -11.06
C LEU A 18 15.28 36.18 -12.30
N ALA A 19 14.24 37.02 -12.33
CA ALA A 19 14.00 37.94 -13.44
C ALA A 19 15.11 38.98 -13.59
N GLU A 20 15.69 39.47 -12.49
CA GLU A 20 16.81 40.42 -12.53
C GLU A 20 18.10 39.80 -13.14
N HIS A 21 18.36 38.52 -12.85
CA HIS A 21 19.63 37.88 -13.19
C HIS A 21 19.56 37.04 -14.48
N ILE A 22 18.36 36.68 -14.94
CA ILE A 22 18.14 35.76 -16.07
C ILE A 22 17.20 36.41 -17.10
N PRO A 23 17.76 36.93 -18.22
CA PRO A 23 16.99 37.58 -19.27
C PRO A 23 15.87 36.68 -19.82
N GLU A 24 16.11 35.37 -19.97
CA GLU A 24 15.10 34.41 -20.42
C GLU A 24 13.85 34.36 -19.54
N VAL A 25 14.00 34.61 -18.23
CA VAL A 25 12.88 34.66 -17.27
C VAL A 25 12.19 36.03 -17.33
N ALA A 26 12.97 37.11 -17.46
CA ALA A 26 12.45 38.47 -17.63
C ALA A 26 11.62 38.63 -18.91
N ASP A 27 12.10 38.05 -20.02
CA ASP A 27 11.45 38.07 -21.32
C ASP A 27 10.28 37.06 -21.42
N HIS A 28 9.95 36.36 -20.33
CA HIS A 28 8.93 35.31 -20.28
C HIS A 28 9.15 34.12 -21.23
N ARG A 29 10.35 33.96 -21.80
CA ARG A 29 10.73 32.81 -22.64
C ARG A 29 10.81 31.51 -21.83
N ILE A 30 11.08 31.62 -20.53
CA ILE A 30 11.03 30.54 -19.55
C ILE A 30 10.07 30.92 -18.43
N ALA A 31 8.98 30.17 -18.28
CA ALA A 31 7.99 30.39 -17.24
C ALA A 31 8.38 29.67 -15.93
N ILE A 32 8.24 30.36 -14.79
CA ILE A 32 8.37 29.76 -13.47
C ILE A 32 7.02 29.18 -13.05
N ILE A 33 6.94 27.86 -12.89
CA ILE A 33 5.70 27.15 -12.55
C ILE A 33 5.50 27.12 -11.04
N SER A 34 6.50 26.66 -10.29
CA SER A 34 6.43 26.54 -8.84
C SER A 34 7.82 26.74 -8.22
N ILE A 35 7.81 27.13 -6.94
CA ILE A 35 9.02 27.37 -6.15
C ILE A 35 8.79 26.74 -4.78
N ALA A 36 9.74 25.91 -4.35
CA ALA A 36 9.78 25.35 -3.01
C ALA A 36 11.08 25.80 -2.33
N ARG A 37 10.97 26.37 -1.13
CA ARG A 37 12.09 26.95 -0.39
C ARG A 37 12.11 26.40 1.03
N ALA A 38 13.26 25.91 1.46
CA ALA A 38 13.54 25.49 2.84
C ALA A 38 14.94 25.99 3.22
N ALA A 39 15.25 26.04 4.52
CA ALA A 39 16.51 26.58 4.99
C ALA A 39 17.74 25.94 4.30
N GLY A 40 18.44 26.72 3.49
CA GLY A 40 19.65 26.33 2.74
C GLY A 40 19.42 25.83 1.31
N ALA A 41 18.16 25.67 0.84
CA ALA A 41 17.87 25.10 -0.46
C ALA A 41 16.57 25.63 -1.09
N VAL A 42 16.63 25.94 -2.39
CA VAL A 42 15.46 26.31 -3.20
C VAL A 42 15.37 25.37 -4.40
N LYS A 43 14.18 24.84 -4.68
CA LYS A 43 13.86 24.18 -5.96
C LYS A 43 12.93 25.07 -6.76
N ILE A 44 13.23 25.26 -8.04
CA ILE A 44 12.47 26.11 -8.95
C ILE A 44 12.09 25.27 -10.16
N ALA A 45 10.79 25.08 -10.38
CA ALA A 45 10.27 24.38 -11.54
C ALA A 45 10.01 25.36 -12.68
N VAL A 46 10.60 25.10 -13.84
CA VAL A 46 10.51 25.96 -15.02
C VAL A 46 9.97 25.22 -16.23
N LYS A 47 9.21 25.92 -17.08
CA LYS A 47 8.72 25.41 -18.37
C LYS A 47 9.19 26.38 -19.48
N PRO A 48 9.97 25.92 -20.47
CA PRO A 48 10.29 26.77 -21.62
C PRO A 48 9.03 27.00 -22.47
N GLN A 49 8.90 28.19 -23.04
CA GLN A 49 7.75 28.53 -23.90
C GLN A 49 7.81 27.81 -25.27
N SER A 50 9.01 27.45 -25.71
CA SER A 50 9.26 26.74 -26.97
C SER A 50 10.27 25.63 -26.76
N THR A 51 10.11 24.52 -27.49
CA THR A 51 11.01 23.35 -27.46
C THR A 51 12.41 23.68 -28.00
N ALA A 52 12.57 24.79 -28.72
CA ALA A 52 13.87 25.29 -29.17
C ALA A 52 14.72 25.87 -28.03
N ILE A 53 14.11 26.18 -26.88
CA ILE A 53 14.78 26.79 -25.73
C ILE A 53 15.09 25.71 -24.71
N ASN A 54 16.38 25.49 -24.44
CA ASN A 54 16.79 24.62 -23.36
C ASN A 54 16.62 25.37 -22.01
N PRO A 55 15.82 24.83 -21.07
CA PRO A 55 15.53 25.50 -19.81
C PRO A 55 16.73 25.57 -18.85
N PHE A 56 17.78 24.76 -19.07
CA PHE A 56 18.96 24.71 -18.20
C PHE A 56 20.08 25.65 -18.64
N THR A 57 20.19 25.93 -19.94
CA THR A 57 21.30 26.73 -20.50
C THR A 57 21.50 28.07 -19.77
N PRO A 58 20.46 28.88 -19.48
CA PRO A 58 20.64 30.17 -18.81
C PRO A 58 21.22 30.06 -17.39
N PHE A 59 20.98 28.92 -16.74
CA PHE A 59 21.39 28.65 -15.37
C PHE A 59 22.77 27.96 -15.31
N LEU A 60 23.17 27.27 -16.38
CA LEU A 60 24.46 26.58 -16.49
C LEU A 60 25.57 27.46 -17.09
N ALA A 61 25.23 28.41 -17.96
CA ALA A 61 26.19 29.15 -18.78
C ALA A 61 27.22 29.96 -17.98
N HIS A 62 26.89 30.37 -16.74
CA HIS A 62 27.80 31.12 -15.89
C HIS A 62 27.61 30.71 -14.44
N GLY A 63 28.45 29.81 -13.91
CA GLY A 63 28.43 29.42 -12.49
C GLY A 63 28.45 30.60 -11.51
N ARG A 64 28.91 31.78 -11.97
CA ARG A 64 28.86 33.06 -11.25
C ARG A 64 27.42 33.54 -10.94
N ARG A 65 26.46 33.38 -11.87
CA ARG A 65 25.07 33.84 -11.69
C ARG A 65 24.33 33.08 -10.60
N LEU A 66 24.50 31.75 -10.52
CA LEU A 66 23.88 30.95 -9.45
C LEU A 66 24.43 31.33 -8.07
N SER A 67 25.73 31.65 -7.98
CA SER A 67 26.34 32.16 -6.74
C SER A 67 25.82 33.55 -6.37
N GLU A 68 25.64 34.45 -7.34
CA GLU A 68 25.06 35.78 -7.13
C GLU A 68 23.58 35.70 -6.69
N ILE A 69 22.80 34.84 -7.34
CA ILE A 69 21.42 34.54 -6.94
C ILE A 69 21.38 33.94 -5.52
N SER A 70 22.27 33.01 -5.20
CA SER A 70 22.36 32.42 -3.85
C SER A 70 22.67 33.48 -2.79
N ALA A 71 23.59 34.40 -3.08
CA ALA A 71 23.90 35.52 -2.18
C ALA A 71 22.70 36.46 -1.96
N ARG A 72 21.84 36.64 -2.97
CA ARG A 72 20.57 37.36 -2.85
C ARG A 72 19.50 36.60 -2.07
N LEU A 73 19.55 35.26 -2.08
CA LEU A 73 18.61 34.38 -1.40
C LEU A 73 19.12 33.93 -0.01
N ASP A 74 19.84 34.80 0.70
CA ASP A 74 20.38 34.55 2.05
C ASP A 74 21.28 33.30 2.16
N GLY A 75 21.93 32.91 1.05
CA GLY A 75 22.79 31.73 0.99
C GLY A 75 22.05 30.42 0.66
N ASP A 76 20.77 30.47 0.32
CA ASP A 76 20.07 29.29 -0.18
C ASP A 76 20.58 28.90 -1.57
N ASN A 77 20.74 27.60 -1.82
CA ASN A 77 21.23 27.11 -3.10
C ASN A 77 20.07 26.81 -4.07
N PRO A 78 19.90 27.59 -5.15
CA PRO A 78 18.84 27.34 -6.13
C PRO A 78 19.17 26.13 -7.01
N THR A 79 18.20 25.23 -7.16
CA THR A 79 18.23 24.09 -8.07
C THR A 79 17.10 24.19 -9.06
N ILE A 80 17.42 24.09 -10.36
CA ILE A 80 16.45 24.19 -11.43
C ILE A 80 15.93 22.82 -11.83
N VAL A 81 14.61 22.73 -11.94
CA VAL A 81 13.87 21.52 -12.29
C VAL A 81 13.05 21.83 -13.53
N GLU A 82 13.13 20.98 -14.55
CA GLU A 82 12.24 21.09 -15.69
C GLU A 82 10.86 20.53 -15.34
N TYR A 83 9.85 21.40 -15.47
CA TYR A 83 8.47 21.02 -15.33
C TYR A 83 8.03 20.14 -16.51
N HIS A 84 7.20 19.15 -16.23
CA HIS A 84 6.59 18.30 -17.24
C HIS A 84 5.13 18.02 -16.87
N ASP A 85 4.25 17.89 -17.86
CA ASP A 85 2.82 17.68 -17.61
C ASP A 85 2.52 16.26 -17.06
N ASP A 86 3.28 15.25 -17.51
CA ASP A 86 3.34 13.92 -16.84
C ASP A 86 3.97 14.03 -15.44
N PRO A 87 3.21 13.71 -14.37
CA PRO A 87 3.67 13.84 -12.99
C PRO A 87 4.83 12.91 -12.64
N LEU A 88 4.95 11.75 -13.30
CA LEU A 88 6.06 10.82 -13.05
C LEU A 88 7.39 11.43 -13.50
N ARG A 89 7.40 12.02 -14.69
CA ARG A 89 8.57 12.73 -15.23
C ARG A 89 8.88 13.98 -14.41
N TYR A 90 7.86 14.73 -14.01
CA TYR A 90 8.06 15.94 -13.22
C TYR A 90 8.66 15.63 -11.84
N VAL A 91 8.12 14.63 -11.12
CA VAL A 91 8.69 14.19 -9.85
C VAL A 91 10.12 13.67 -10.03
N ALA A 92 10.37 12.84 -11.07
CA ALA A 92 11.73 12.35 -11.35
C ALA A 92 12.72 13.50 -11.58
N ASN A 93 12.33 14.52 -12.37
CA ASN A 93 13.14 15.71 -12.61
C ASN A 93 13.44 16.48 -11.31
N ALA A 94 12.48 16.52 -10.39
CA ALA A 94 12.62 17.27 -9.15
C ALA A 94 13.63 16.66 -8.16
N PHE A 95 13.98 15.38 -8.31
CA PHE A 95 15.04 14.73 -7.54
C PHE A 95 16.46 15.00 -8.04
N ARG A 96 16.65 15.71 -9.17
CA ARG A 96 17.98 16.08 -9.64
C ARG A 96 18.80 16.77 -8.53
N PRO A 97 20.10 16.42 -8.40
CA PRO A 97 20.94 15.63 -9.30
C PRO A 97 20.94 14.10 -9.04
N ILE A 98 19.98 13.58 -8.27
CA ILE A 98 19.95 12.16 -7.88
C ILE A 98 19.28 11.37 -9.00
N PRO A 99 19.90 10.29 -9.51
CA PRO A 99 19.29 9.46 -10.54
C PRO A 99 18.11 8.68 -9.97
N VAL A 100 16.93 8.91 -10.55
CA VAL A 100 15.72 8.12 -10.28
C VAL A 100 15.69 6.95 -11.27
N ILE A 101 15.64 5.74 -10.74
CA ILE A 101 15.61 4.48 -11.49
C ILE A 101 14.21 4.24 -12.08
N SER A 102 13.17 4.47 -11.28
CA SER A 102 11.78 4.41 -11.72
C SER A 102 10.86 5.26 -10.85
N ALA A 103 9.72 5.66 -11.41
CA ALA A 103 8.65 6.34 -10.71
C ALA A 103 7.31 5.66 -11.02
N THR A 104 6.44 5.55 -10.03
CA THR A 104 5.13 4.88 -10.17
C THR A 104 4.07 5.60 -9.37
N VAL A 105 2.92 5.86 -9.97
CA VAL A 105 1.75 6.39 -9.25
C VAL A 105 1.20 5.27 -8.38
N LEU A 106 1.13 5.51 -7.07
CA LEU A 106 0.51 4.58 -6.12
C LEU A 106 -0.98 4.83 -5.98
N ASP A 107 -1.36 6.11 -6.02
CA ASP A 107 -2.72 6.56 -5.78
C ASP A 107 -2.90 7.91 -6.48
N PRO A 108 -3.66 7.98 -7.58
CA PRO A 108 -3.88 9.23 -8.30
C PRO A 108 -4.75 10.21 -7.50
N ASP A 109 -5.72 9.72 -6.72
CA ASP A 109 -6.67 10.55 -5.97
C ASP A 109 -5.98 11.27 -4.81
N GLN A 110 -5.10 10.56 -4.10
CA GLN A 110 -4.29 11.13 -3.02
C GLN A 110 -2.98 11.77 -3.50
N ARG A 111 -2.79 11.84 -4.82
CA ARG A 111 -1.56 12.32 -5.47
C ARG A 111 -0.30 11.70 -4.87
N ARG A 112 -0.24 10.36 -4.79
CA ARG A 112 0.92 9.62 -4.25
C ARG A 112 1.75 8.98 -5.35
N ILE A 113 3.05 9.27 -5.33
CA ILE A 113 4.06 8.67 -6.21
C ILE A 113 5.14 7.99 -5.37
N ARG A 114 5.57 6.81 -5.83
CA ARG A 114 6.78 6.15 -5.36
C ARG A 114 7.89 6.38 -6.36
N ILE A 115 9.08 6.70 -5.86
CA ILE A 115 10.30 6.72 -6.66
C ILE A 115 11.28 5.65 -6.16
N VAL A 116 12.04 5.09 -7.08
CA VAL A 116 13.12 4.15 -6.80
C VAL A 116 14.45 4.82 -7.13
N VAL A 117 15.40 4.78 -6.20
CA VAL A 117 16.74 5.37 -6.35
C VAL A 117 17.83 4.34 -6.06
N GLY A 118 19.08 4.67 -6.36
CA GLY A 118 20.23 3.85 -5.98
C GLY A 118 20.34 3.63 -4.46
N ARG A 119 20.99 2.54 -4.05
CA ARG A 119 21.24 2.23 -2.63
C ARG A 119 22.29 3.17 -2.01
N GLY A 120 22.38 3.16 -0.68
CA GLY A 120 23.44 3.85 0.06
C GLY A 120 23.35 5.38 -0.05
N LYS A 121 24.33 6.00 -0.73
CA LYS A 121 24.45 7.46 -0.81
C LYS A 121 23.28 8.12 -1.53
N ASP A 122 22.77 7.52 -2.61
CA ASP A 122 21.68 8.10 -3.38
C ASP A 122 20.36 8.10 -2.60
N TYR A 123 20.06 7.00 -1.90
CA TYR A 123 18.93 6.93 -0.98
C TYR A 123 19.01 7.99 0.14
N ALA A 124 20.17 8.11 0.79
CA ALA A 124 20.37 9.09 1.87
C ALA A 124 20.24 10.54 1.36
N ARG A 125 20.76 10.83 0.16
CA ARG A 125 20.61 12.15 -0.48
C ARG A 125 19.16 12.42 -0.91
N ALA A 126 18.46 11.40 -1.39
CA ALA A 126 17.08 11.54 -1.85
C ALA A 126 16.16 11.90 -0.69
N LEU A 127 16.39 11.28 0.48
CA LEU A 127 15.72 11.65 1.70
C LEU A 127 16.13 13.07 2.17
N GLY A 128 17.43 13.35 2.18
CA GLY A 128 17.98 14.58 2.74
C GLY A 128 18.03 14.57 4.28
N LYS A 129 18.70 15.56 4.87
CA LYS A 129 18.74 15.71 6.34
C LYS A 129 17.30 15.89 6.86
N ALA A 130 16.88 15.02 7.78
CA ALA A 130 15.53 15.01 8.35
C ALA A 130 14.37 14.97 7.31
N GLY A 131 14.60 14.43 6.11
CA GLY A 131 13.55 14.37 5.07
C GLY A 131 13.36 15.68 4.28
N ALA A 132 14.22 16.68 4.47
CA ALA A 132 14.05 18.01 3.89
C ALA A 132 13.98 18.00 2.34
N ASN A 133 14.73 17.12 1.68
CA ASN A 133 14.70 17.06 0.20
C ASN A 133 13.37 16.49 -0.30
N VAL A 134 12.82 15.47 0.37
CA VAL A 134 11.48 14.95 0.06
C VAL A 134 10.44 16.03 0.24
N GLN A 135 10.50 16.78 1.34
CA GLN A 135 9.55 17.85 1.62
C GLN A 135 9.61 18.93 0.53
N LEU A 136 10.81 19.37 0.15
CA LEU A 136 10.99 20.32 -0.95
C LEU A 136 10.38 19.82 -2.26
N VAL A 137 10.53 18.54 -2.60
CA VAL A 137 9.94 17.99 -3.83
C VAL A 137 8.41 17.88 -3.71
N ARG A 138 7.87 17.54 -2.53
CA ARG A 138 6.42 17.52 -2.29
C ARG A 138 5.82 18.90 -2.46
N ASP A 139 6.45 19.91 -1.87
CA ASP A 139 5.99 21.30 -1.95
C ASP A 139 6.12 21.84 -3.38
N LEU A 140 7.16 21.43 -4.12
CA LEU A 140 7.36 21.85 -5.51
C LEU A 140 6.31 21.26 -6.47
N THR A 141 6.02 19.96 -6.31
CA THR A 141 5.21 19.19 -7.27
C THR A 141 3.74 19.07 -6.85
N GLY A 142 3.43 19.24 -5.57
CA GLY A 142 2.11 18.96 -4.99
C GLY A 142 1.78 17.46 -4.88
N TRP A 143 2.76 16.58 -5.07
CA TRP A 143 2.62 15.13 -4.91
C TRP A 143 3.22 14.64 -3.60
N ASN A 144 2.60 13.64 -3.00
CA ASN A 144 3.11 12.90 -1.85
C ASN A 144 4.11 11.84 -2.32
N ILE A 145 5.32 11.83 -1.77
CA ILE A 145 6.44 11.07 -2.34
C ILE A 145 6.96 10.04 -1.36
N SER A 146 7.09 8.80 -1.83
CA SER A 146 7.76 7.71 -1.11
C SER A 146 9.04 7.29 -1.84
N ILE A 147 10.14 7.12 -1.12
CA ILE A 147 11.43 6.71 -1.70
C ILE A 147 11.71 5.25 -1.37
N CYS A 148 12.12 4.49 -2.39
CA CYS A 148 12.57 3.11 -2.29
C CYS A 148 13.92 2.93 -2.99
N THR A 149 14.63 1.82 -2.75
CA THR A 149 15.89 1.50 -3.42
C THR A 149 15.75 0.43 -4.50
N ASP A 150 16.70 0.32 -5.41
CA ASP A 150 16.90 -0.87 -6.26
C ASP A 150 16.80 -2.16 -5.39
N GLY A 151 15.93 -3.08 -5.75
CA GLY A 151 15.66 -4.32 -5.00
C GLY A 151 14.72 -4.15 -3.79
N CYS A 152 14.24 -2.94 -3.55
CA CYS A 152 13.04 -2.69 -2.76
C CYS A 152 11.79 -2.96 -3.64
N VAL A 153 11.58 -4.23 -3.95
CA VAL A 153 10.22 -4.74 -4.09
C VAL A 153 9.84 -5.16 -2.68
N GLY A 154 9.23 -4.25 -1.92
CA GLY A 154 8.69 -4.56 -0.59
C GLY A 154 9.50 -4.08 0.63
N ARG A 155 9.95 -2.81 0.66
CA ARG A 155 10.60 -2.23 1.85
C ARG A 155 10.28 -0.74 2.00
N LEU A 156 9.17 -0.44 2.67
CA LEU A 156 8.80 0.92 3.06
C LEU A 156 9.75 1.40 4.17
N HIS A 157 10.82 2.10 3.81
CA HIS A 157 11.62 2.86 4.78
C HIS A 157 10.97 4.24 4.99
N PHE A 158 10.12 4.37 6.01
CA PHE A 158 9.64 5.68 6.45
C PHE A 158 10.64 6.29 7.45
N HIS A 159 11.28 7.41 7.08
CA HIS A 159 11.87 8.31 8.08
C HIS A 159 10.79 9.28 8.53
N ASN A 160 10.43 9.18 9.80
CA ASN A 160 9.42 10.01 10.45
C ASN A 160 10.15 10.91 11.45
N GLN A 161 10.07 12.24 11.31
CA GLN A 161 10.25 13.14 12.44
C GLN A 161 9.15 14.20 12.47
N ALA A 162 8.45 14.19 13.61
CA ALA A 162 7.67 15.22 14.27
C ALA A 162 6.65 16.01 13.43
N GLY A 163 5.37 15.64 13.56
CA GLY A 163 4.24 16.52 13.27
C GLY A 163 3.05 15.83 12.60
N THR A 164 2.10 15.38 13.42
CA THR A 164 0.75 14.85 13.09
C THR A 164 0.61 13.48 12.38
N PRO A 165 -0.27 12.58 12.87
CA PRO A 165 -0.36 11.21 12.41
C PRO A 165 -1.35 11.07 11.24
N SER A 166 -0.86 10.72 10.06
CA SER A 166 -1.68 10.03 9.06
C SER A 166 -0.92 8.81 8.53
N SER A 167 -1.09 7.74 9.29
CA SER A 167 -1.03 6.31 8.98
C SER A 167 -0.22 5.85 7.75
N PRO A 168 0.83 5.01 7.94
CA PRO A 168 1.16 4.04 6.90
C PRO A 168 -0.01 3.08 6.80
N VAL A 169 -0.05 2.25 5.75
CA VAL A 169 -1.06 1.18 5.52
C VAL A 169 -2.26 1.64 4.69
N SER A 170 -2.12 1.66 3.36
CA SER A 170 -3.30 1.70 2.47
C SER A 170 -3.71 0.31 1.95
N ASN A 171 -2.85 -0.71 2.06
CA ASN A 171 -3.24 -2.08 1.69
C ASN A 171 -2.37 -3.13 2.42
N LEU A 172 -2.81 -3.63 3.59
CA LEU A 172 -2.11 -4.70 4.32
C LEU A 172 -2.14 -6.04 3.57
N ALA A 173 -3.19 -6.29 2.78
CA ALA A 173 -3.37 -7.56 2.09
C ALA A 173 -2.30 -7.79 1.02
N ALA A 174 -1.88 -6.72 0.33
CA ALA A 174 -0.87 -6.76 -0.72
C ALA A 174 0.58 -6.78 -0.20
N LEU A 175 0.80 -6.75 1.12
CA LEU A 175 2.15 -6.84 1.67
C LEU A 175 2.76 -8.23 1.44
N THR A 176 4.06 -8.26 1.18
CA THR A 176 4.83 -9.51 1.20
C THR A 176 4.80 -10.13 2.60
N GLU A 177 5.16 -11.41 2.72
CA GLU A 177 5.18 -12.10 4.02
C GLU A 177 6.11 -11.43 5.03
N ALA A 178 7.29 -11.01 4.60
CA ALA A 178 8.26 -10.33 5.45
C ALA A 178 7.78 -8.95 5.92
N GLU A 179 7.14 -8.18 5.04
CA GLU A 179 6.58 -6.86 5.39
C GLU A 179 5.40 -6.99 6.35
N PHE A 180 4.50 -7.93 6.07
CA PHE A 180 3.35 -8.18 6.90
C PHE A 180 3.79 -8.64 8.30
N LEU A 181 4.81 -9.51 8.39
CA LEU A 181 5.41 -9.94 9.64
C LEU A 181 5.99 -8.76 10.43
N ALA A 182 6.68 -7.82 9.77
CA ALA A 182 7.21 -6.63 10.42
C ALA A 182 6.10 -5.74 11.00
N VAL A 183 5.04 -5.51 10.22
CA VAL A 183 3.88 -4.71 10.65
C VAL A 183 3.17 -5.34 11.85
N VAL A 184 2.93 -6.66 11.82
CA VAL A 184 2.33 -7.37 12.96
C VAL A 184 3.23 -7.25 14.19
N ARG A 185 4.54 -7.49 14.03
CA ARG A 185 5.54 -7.43 15.10
C ARG A 185 5.62 -6.06 15.78
N GLU A 186 5.47 -4.98 15.03
CA GLU A 186 5.48 -3.61 15.56
C GLU A 186 4.19 -3.25 16.32
N ASN A 187 3.10 -3.99 16.10
CA ASN A 187 1.78 -3.72 16.69
C ASN A 187 1.36 -4.73 17.77
N THR A 188 2.26 -5.63 18.20
CA THR A 188 1.94 -6.64 19.23
C THR A 188 1.74 -6.00 20.60
N ALA A 189 2.62 -5.08 21.00
CA ALA A 189 2.61 -4.44 22.31
C ALA A 189 1.50 -3.39 22.43
N PRO A 190 0.58 -3.49 23.41
CA PRO A 190 -0.52 -2.54 23.55
C PRO A 190 -0.09 -1.09 23.70
N SER A 191 1.04 -0.84 24.37
CA SER A 191 1.59 0.50 24.60
C SER A 191 2.20 1.16 23.36
N ALA A 192 2.64 0.37 22.38
CA ALA A 192 3.30 0.85 21.16
C ALA A 192 2.44 0.67 19.89
N ARG A 193 1.25 0.07 20.03
CA ARG A 193 0.36 -0.29 18.93
C ARG A 193 -0.29 0.94 18.30
N HIS A 194 -0.30 0.98 16.98
CA HIS A 194 -1.07 1.96 16.21
C HIS A 194 -2.50 1.45 15.98
N ALA A 195 -3.49 2.06 16.64
CA ALA A 195 -4.87 1.58 16.65
C ALA A 195 -5.49 1.38 15.23
N PRO A 196 -5.39 2.32 14.29
CA PRO A 196 -5.94 2.13 12.93
C PRO A 196 -5.31 0.97 12.15
N THR A 197 -4.03 0.68 12.41
CA THR A 197 -3.34 -0.46 11.78
C THR A 197 -3.81 -1.76 12.39
N TRP A 198 -3.95 -1.80 13.71
CA TRP A 198 -4.42 -2.97 14.44
C TRP A 198 -5.84 -3.36 14.07
N GLU A 199 -6.77 -2.40 13.99
CA GLU A 199 -8.15 -2.65 13.56
C GLU A 199 -8.21 -3.35 12.19
N ARG A 200 -7.32 -2.99 11.26
CA ARG A 200 -7.23 -3.63 9.95
C ARG A 200 -6.59 -5.01 10.01
N LEU A 201 -5.57 -5.22 10.85
CA LEU A 201 -4.96 -6.54 11.06
C LEU A 201 -5.96 -7.55 11.64
N VAL A 202 -6.89 -7.10 12.48
CA VAL A 202 -7.94 -7.95 13.06
C VAL A 202 -9.20 -8.02 12.19
N SER A 203 -9.21 -7.39 11.01
CA SER A 203 -10.36 -7.49 10.08
C SER A 203 -10.55 -8.92 9.54
N PRO A 204 -11.77 -9.32 9.15
CA PRO A 204 -12.03 -10.67 8.61
C PRO A 204 -11.12 -11.07 7.44
N ALA A 205 -10.73 -10.09 6.62
CA ALA A 205 -9.85 -10.32 5.47
C ALA A 205 -8.40 -10.71 5.86
N LEU A 206 -7.94 -10.35 7.06
CA LEU A 206 -6.52 -10.44 7.45
C LEU A 206 -6.29 -11.19 8.75
N VAL A 207 -7.33 -11.39 9.57
CA VAL A 207 -7.22 -11.95 10.92
C VAL A 207 -6.58 -13.34 10.93
N SER A 208 -6.83 -14.17 9.92
CA SER A 208 -6.15 -15.47 9.77
C SER A 208 -4.65 -15.28 9.62
N ARG A 209 -4.23 -14.49 8.62
CA ARG A 209 -2.82 -14.20 8.33
C ARG A 209 -2.12 -13.54 9.52
N THR A 210 -2.79 -12.61 10.20
CA THR A 210 -2.27 -11.95 11.41
C THR A 210 -2.07 -12.96 12.53
N ARG A 211 -3.03 -13.86 12.77
CA ARG A 211 -2.93 -14.91 13.78
C ARG A 211 -1.76 -15.85 13.49
N ASP A 212 -1.59 -16.29 12.24
CA ASP A 212 -0.50 -17.19 11.85
C ASP A 212 0.88 -16.59 12.19
N VAL A 213 1.06 -15.31 11.90
CA VAL A 213 2.28 -14.57 12.26
C VAL A 213 2.47 -14.48 13.77
N LEU A 214 1.42 -14.18 14.54
CA LEU A 214 1.51 -14.12 16.00
C LEU A 214 1.91 -15.47 16.61
N VAL A 215 1.33 -16.56 16.11
CA VAL A 215 1.68 -17.93 16.52
C VAL A 215 3.12 -18.25 16.13
N HIS A 216 3.54 -17.90 14.91
CA HIS A 216 4.92 -18.09 14.47
C HIS A 216 5.92 -17.34 15.34
N LEU A 217 5.66 -16.05 15.63
CA LEU A 217 6.52 -15.24 16.50
C LEU A 217 6.61 -15.80 17.92
N LEU A 218 5.51 -16.34 18.45
CA LEU A 218 5.50 -16.99 19.75
C LEU A 218 6.34 -18.27 19.72
N GLY A 219 6.20 -19.11 18.69
CA GLY A 219 7.00 -20.33 18.52
C GLY A 219 8.51 -20.05 18.37
N VAL A 220 8.88 -19.00 17.63
CA VAL A 220 10.28 -18.54 17.54
C VAL A 220 10.80 -18.14 18.92
N LEU A 221 10.00 -17.41 19.72
CA LEU A 221 10.40 -17.00 21.06
C LEU A 221 10.54 -18.21 22.00
N GLU A 222 9.67 -19.22 21.87
CA GLU A 222 9.76 -20.46 22.63
C GLU A 222 11.01 -21.28 22.27
N SER A 223 11.42 -21.30 21.00
CA SER A 223 12.66 -21.96 20.56
C SER A 223 13.94 -21.28 21.08
N GLN A 224 13.85 -20.00 21.46
CA GLN A 224 14.95 -19.20 21.98
C GLN A 224 15.04 -19.25 23.51
N ARG A 225 14.16 -20.01 24.18
CA ARG A 225 14.14 -20.15 25.63
C ARG A 225 15.38 -20.90 26.11
N ASP A 226 16.07 -20.35 27.09
CA ASP A 226 17.15 -21.05 27.76
C ASP A 226 16.58 -22.17 28.66
N PRO A 227 17.03 -23.43 28.54
CA PRO A 227 16.52 -24.53 29.35
C PRO A 227 16.76 -24.39 30.86
N GLN A 228 17.85 -23.73 31.27
CA GLN A 228 18.24 -23.56 32.67
C GLN A 228 17.83 -22.20 33.23
N GLN A 229 17.97 -21.13 32.44
CA GLN A 229 17.72 -19.76 32.89
C GLN A 229 16.34 -19.23 32.49
N GLY A 230 15.61 -19.94 31.61
CA GLY A 230 14.29 -19.54 31.16
C GLY A 230 14.33 -18.36 30.19
N TYR A 231 13.42 -17.39 30.37
CA TYR A 231 13.36 -16.19 29.52
C TYR A 231 14.11 -15.04 30.17
N THR A 232 14.82 -14.27 29.35
CA THR A 232 15.26 -12.92 29.75
C THR A 232 14.04 -12.03 30.00
N ALA A 233 14.21 -10.95 30.78
CA ALA A 233 13.12 -10.01 31.06
C ALA A 233 12.47 -9.44 29.78
N GLN A 234 13.28 -9.14 28.76
CA GLN A 234 12.78 -8.65 27.47
C GLN A 234 11.99 -9.72 26.71
N GLN A 235 12.42 -10.98 26.73
CA GLN A 235 11.68 -12.09 26.11
C GLN A 235 10.38 -12.38 26.86
N ALA A 236 10.37 -12.32 28.19
CA ALA A 236 9.17 -12.52 29.01
C ALA A 236 8.12 -11.43 28.73
N GLN A 237 8.54 -10.17 28.62
CA GLN A 237 7.65 -9.08 28.23
C GLN A 237 7.08 -9.30 26.83
N ARG A 238 7.94 -9.65 25.87
CA ARG A 238 7.53 -9.88 24.48
C ARG A 238 6.58 -11.07 24.33
N ARG A 239 6.78 -12.13 25.11
CA ARG A 239 5.85 -13.27 25.22
C ARG A 239 4.49 -12.81 25.71
N THR A 240 4.46 -11.98 26.75
CA THR A 240 3.22 -11.42 27.32
C THR A 240 2.47 -10.58 26.28
N ASP A 241 3.16 -9.72 25.53
CA ASP A 241 2.57 -8.91 24.48
C ASP A 241 1.97 -9.76 23.34
N LEU A 242 2.68 -10.82 22.92
CA LEU A 242 2.21 -11.77 21.90
C LEU A 242 0.98 -12.54 22.37
N GLN A 243 0.97 -13.00 23.63
CA GLN A 243 -0.17 -13.69 24.22
C GLN A 243 -1.39 -12.76 24.32
N ALA A 244 -1.21 -11.51 24.74
CA ALA A 244 -2.29 -10.52 24.77
C ALA A 244 -2.85 -10.24 23.37
N ALA A 245 -1.99 -10.12 22.36
CA ALA A 245 -2.38 -9.97 20.96
C ALA A 245 -3.18 -11.18 20.43
N LEU A 246 -2.79 -12.41 20.81
CA LEU A 246 -3.53 -13.63 20.48
C LEU A 246 -4.90 -13.69 21.16
N THR A 247 -5.00 -13.28 22.42
CA THR A 247 -6.29 -13.21 23.13
C THR A 247 -7.29 -12.29 22.41
N ILE A 248 -6.81 -11.17 21.86
CA ILE A 248 -7.64 -10.22 21.12
C ILE A 248 -8.04 -10.76 19.73
N THR A 249 -7.13 -11.45 19.04
CA THR A 249 -7.37 -11.92 17.66
C THR A 249 -8.15 -13.24 17.58
N THR A 250 -8.11 -14.07 18.63
CA THR A 250 -8.73 -15.40 18.63
C THR A 250 -10.25 -15.39 18.36
N PRO A 251 -11.06 -14.50 18.98
CA PRO A 251 -12.51 -14.45 18.72
C PRO A 251 -12.82 -14.10 17.26
N ALA A 252 -12.24 -13.01 16.74
CA ALA A 252 -12.44 -12.57 15.36
C ALA A 252 -12.01 -13.63 14.32
N TYR A 253 -10.95 -14.39 14.61
CA TYR A 253 -10.54 -15.53 13.79
C TYR A 253 -11.58 -16.66 13.80
N LYS A 254 -12.10 -17.03 14.97
CA LYS A 254 -13.15 -18.05 15.10
C LYS A 254 -14.44 -17.65 14.37
N ASP A 255 -14.81 -16.39 14.44
CA ASP A 255 -16.00 -15.86 13.75
C ASP A 255 -15.82 -15.93 12.22
N THR A 256 -14.62 -15.61 11.72
CA THR A 256 -14.30 -15.72 10.29
C THR A 256 -14.37 -17.17 9.81
N LEU A 257 -13.80 -18.11 10.58
CA LEU A 257 -13.91 -19.55 10.27
C LEU A 257 -15.36 -20.03 10.27
N ARG A 258 -16.16 -19.56 11.22
CA ARG A 258 -17.59 -19.90 11.29
C ARG A 258 -18.34 -19.39 10.07
N GLN A 259 -18.14 -18.13 9.68
CA GLN A 259 -18.75 -17.55 8.47
C GLN A 259 -18.35 -18.32 7.21
N GLN A 260 -17.06 -18.63 7.05
CA GLN A 260 -16.59 -19.44 5.91
C GLN A 260 -17.24 -20.83 5.89
N SER A 261 -17.42 -21.47 7.05
CA SER A 261 -18.09 -22.76 7.12
C SER A 261 -19.58 -22.67 6.77
N GLU A 262 -20.25 -21.58 7.16
CA GLU A 262 -21.66 -21.33 6.84
C GLU A 262 -21.85 -21.04 5.35
N ASP A 263 -20.95 -20.27 4.73
CA ASP A 263 -20.94 -19.98 3.28
C ASP A 263 -20.70 -21.24 2.45
N ILE A 264 -19.74 -22.06 2.85
CA ILE A 264 -19.46 -23.36 2.21
C ILE A 264 -20.69 -24.27 2.32
N ALA A 265 -21.30 -24.36 3.50
CA ALA A 265 -22.52 -25.14 3.71
C ALA A 265 -23.70 -24.61 2.87
N PHE A 266 -23.82 -23.29 2.72
CA PHE A 266 -24.82 -22.67 1.85
C PHE A 266 -24.61 -23.04 0.37
N TYR A 267 -23.38 -22.90 -0.16
CA TYR A 267 -23.08 -23.22 -1.56
C TYR A 267 -23.33 -24.71 -1.87
N ARG A 268 -22.95 -25.60 -0.97
CA ARG A 268 -23.24 -27.04 -1.06
C ARG A 268 -24.72 -27.36 -1.11
N ARG A 269 -25.55 -26.68 -0.30
CA ARG A 269 -27.02 -26.80 -0.37
C ARG A 269 -27.56 -26.36 -1.73
N GLN A 270 -27.06 -25.26 -2.30
CA GLN A 270 -27.50 -24.79 -3.62
C GLN A 270 -27.17 -25.78 -4.73
N LEU A 271 -25.96 -26.34 -4.72
CA LEU A 271 -25.58 -27.39 -5.67
C LEU A 271 -26.47 -28.63 -5.56
N ARG A 272 -26.82 -29.03 -4.32
CA ARG A 272 -27.78 -30.12 -4.09
C ARG A 272 -29.16 -29.81 -4.64
N HIS A 273 -29.69 -28.61 -4.44
CA HIS A 273 -30.99 -28.24 -5.01
C HIS A 273 -30.98 -28.26 -6.54
N LEU A 274 -29.92 -27.74 -7.17
CA LEU A 274 -29.73 -27.77 -8.62
C LEU A 274 -29.70 -29.22 -9.14
N ALA A 275 -28.90 -30.07 -8.48
CA ALA A 275 -28.80 -31.51 -8.76
C ALA A 275 -30.17 -32.21 -8.74
N THR A 276 -30.96 -32.00 -7.68
CA THR A 276 -32.29 -32.60 -7.55
C THR A 276 -33.27 -32.09 -8.61
N ALA A 277 -33.26 -30.79 -8.91
CA ALA A 277 -34.13 -30.20 -9.92
C ALA A 277 -33.84 -30.74 -11.34
N LEU A 278 -32.55 -30.90 -11.67
CA LEU A 278 -32.14 -31.44 -12.97
C LEU A 278 -32.44 -32.94 -13.09
N ALA A 279 -32.31 -33.70 -12.01
CA ALA A 279 -32.75 -35.09 -11.98
C ALA A 279 -34.25 -35.22 -12.20
N ALA A 280 -35.06 -34.40 -11.53
CA ALA A 280 -36.50 -34.35 -11.76
C ALA A 280 -36.83 -33.97 -13.22
N HIS A 281 -36.11 -33.01 -13.80
CA HIS A 281 -36.27 -32.65 -15.21
C HIS A 281 -35.94 -33.81 -16.17
N ARG A 282 -34.84 -34.54 -15.90
CA ARG A 282 -34.47 -35.75 -16.64
C ARG A 282 -35.54 -36.84 -16.56
N ASP A 283 -36.15 -37.02 -15.39
CA ASP A 283 -37.24 -37.98 -15.19
C ASP A 283 -38.52 -37.58 -15.93
N THR A 284 -38.74 -36.29 -16.21
CA THR A 284 -39.88 -35.79 -17.00
C THR A 284 -39.70 -35.84 -18.53
N LEU A 285 -38.49 -36.12 -19.02
CA LEU A 285 -38.18 -36.13 -20.46
C LEU A 285 -38.29 -37.54 -21.06
N ASP A 286 -39.22 -37.71 -21.99
CA ASP A 286 -39.31 -38.91 -22.84
C ASP A 286 -38.03 -39.10 -23.67
N ALA A 287 -37.65 -40.37 -23.91
CA ALA A 287 -36.41 -40.72 -24.63
C ALA A 287 -36.30 -40.09 -26.04
N THR A 288 -37.44 -39.75 -26.65
CA THR A 288 -37.55 -39.12 -27.97
C THR A 288 -37.51 -37.59 -27.94
N ALA A 289 -37.67 -36.96 -26.77
CA ALA A 289 -37.68 -35.49 -26.60
C ALA A 289 -36.31 -34.92 -26.18
N ARG A 290 -35.29 -35.78 -26.03
CA ARG A 290 -33.95 -35.40 -25.56
C ARG A 290 -33.20 -34.62 -26.62
N THR A 291 -32.78 -33.42 -26.29
CA THR A 291 -31.91 -32.63 -27.16
C THR A 291 -30.44 -32.98 -26.94
N ALA A 292 -29.58 -32.63 -27.91
CA ALA A 292 -28.13 -32.74 -27.74
C ALA A 292 -27.61 -31.87 -26.57
N ALA A 293 -28.30 -30.76 -26.27
CA ALA A 293 -28.01 -29.90 -25.14
C ALA A 293 -28.28 -30.60 -23.79
N ASP A 294 -29.40 -31.32 -23.68
CA ASP A 294 -29.72 -32.11 -22.48
C ASP A 294 -28.68 -33.19 -22.23
N THR A 295 -28.27 -33.88 -23.29
CA THR A 295 -27.25 -34.93 -23.22
C THR A 295 -25.90 -34.37 -22.76
N THR A 296 -25.50 -33.21 -23.29
CA THR A 296 -24.26 -32.52 -22.91
C THR A 296 -24.28 -32.05 -21.46
N LEU A 297 -25.41 -31.48 -21.02
CA LEU A 297 -25.62 -31.04 -19.65
C LEU A 297 -25.46 -32.21 -18.66
N TRP A 298 -26.07 -33.36 -18.96
CA TRP A 298 -25.97 -34.54 -18.09
C TRP A 298 -24.56 -35.10 -18.02
N THR A 299 -23.84 -35.17 -19.15
CA THR A 299 -22.43 -35.60 -19.14
C THR A 299 -21.51 -34.67 -18.34
N LEU A 300 -21.75 -33.35 -18.37
CA LEU A 300 -20.96 -32.40 -17.59
C LEU A 300 -21.20 -32.54 -16.08
N LEU A 301 -22.42 -32.89 -15.69
CA LEU A 301 -22.79 -33.04 -14.29
C LEU A 301 -22.35 -34.38 -13.68
N ASP A 302 -22.27 -35.44 -14.47
CA ASP A 302 -21.71 -36.74 -14.03
C ASP A 302 -20.21 -36.64 -13.69
N VAL A 303 -19.51 -35.61 -14.19
CA VAL A 303 -18.08 -35.36 -13.94
C VAL A 303 -17.85 -34.39 -12.77
N LEU A 304 -18.87 -33.62 -12.37
CA LEU A 304 -18.73 -32.62 -11.31
C LEU A 304 -18.73 -33.28 -9.93
N ALA A 305 -17.53 -33.36 -9.34
CA ALA A 305 -17.35 -33.79 -7.97
C ALA A 305 -17.70 -32.65 -7.00
N ILE A 306 -18.67 -32.87 -6.11
CA ILE A 306 -19.02 -31.92 -5.05
C ILE A 306 -18.46 -32.48 -3.75
N PRO A 307 -17.44 -31.85 -3.15
CA PRO A 307 -16.92 -32.32 -1.88
C PRO A 307 -17.90 -31.92 -0.78
N ASP A 308 -18.50 -32.89 -0.11
CA ASP A 308 -19.14 -32.66 1.18
C ASP A 308 -18.94 -33.85 2.13
N GLY A 309 -18.74 -33.56 3.42
CA GLY A 309 -18.83 -34.48 4.58
C GLY A 309 -17.72 -35.51 4.81
N ASP A 310 -17.75 -36.15 6.00
CA ASP A 310 -16.97 -37.33 6.45
C ASP A 310 -16.72 -38.32 5.29
N GLU A 311 -15.65 -39.13 5.34
CA GLU A 311 -15.18 -40.13 4.36
C GLU A 311 -16.27 -41.04 3.72
N ARG A 312 -17.53 -40.92 4.14
CA ARG A 312 -18.70 -41.69 3.72
C ARG A 312 -19.73 -40.93 2.86
N THR A 313 -19.55 -39.65 2.55
CA THR A 313 -20.52 -38.90 1.71
C THR A 313 -20.24 -39.05 0.21
N PRO A 314 -21.26 -39.19 -0.66
CA PRO A 314 -21.06 -39.46 -2.08
C PRO A 314 -20.39 -38.27 -2.78
N THR A 315 -19.40 -38.56 -3.64
CA THR A 315 -18.49 -37.57 -4.22
C THR A 315 -18.91 -37.08 -5.61
N THR A 316 -19.98 -37.63 -6.21
CA THR A 316 -20.48 -37.24 -7.54
C THR A 316 -22.01 -37.13 -7.59
N LEU A 317 -22.54 -36.40 -8.58
CA LEU A 317 -23.99 -36.34 -8.87
C LEU A 317 -24.56 -37.74 -9.12
N ALA A 318 -23.82 -38.59 -9.83
CA ALA A 318 -24.20 -39.96 -10.13
C ALA A 318 -24.39 -40.78 -8.84
N ASP A 319 -23.48 -40.65 -7.87
CA ASP A 319 -23.56 -41.36 -6.59
C ASP A 319 -24.71 -40.84 -5.69
N MET A 320 -24.98 -39.54 -5.75
CA MET A 320 -26.14 -38.93 -5.08
C MET A 320 -27.49 -39.46 -5.61
N LEU A 321 -27.57 -39.76 -6.92
CA LEU A 321 -28.78 -40.23 -7.58
C LEU A 321 -28.97 -41.76 -7.55
N ALA A 322 -27.91 -42.51 -7.28
CA ALA A 322 -27.88 -43.98 -7.21
C ALA A 322 -28.19 -44.56 -5.81
N GLY A 323 -28.13 -43.76 -4.74
CA GLY A 323 -28.25 -44.22 -3.36
C GLY A 323 -29.52 -43.74 -2.60
N PRO A 324 -29.62 -44.05 -1.28
CA PRO A 324 -30.74 -43.66 -0.41
C PRO A 324 -30.90 -42.13 -0.19
N TRP A 325 -30.07 -41.32 -0.84
CA TRP A 325 -29.94 -39.87 -0.67
C TRP A 325 -30.89 -39.04 -1.54
N ARG A 326 -31.76 -39.69 -2.34
CA ARG A 326 -32.83 -39.00 -3.09
C ARG A 326 -33.85 -38.30 -2.18
N GLN A 327 -33.94 -38.70 -0.91
CA GLN A 327 -34.87 -38.07 0.03
C GLN A 327 -34.18 -36.96 0.83
N PRO A 328 -34.77 -35.75 0.93
CA PRO A 328 -34.24 -34.71 1.81
C PRO A 328 -34.20 -35.23 3.25
N PRO A 329 -33.16 -34.90 4.05
CA PRO A 329 -33.13 -35.30 5.44
C PRO A 329 -34.38 -34.78 6.15
N ALA A 330 -35.00 -35.63 6.97
CA ALA A 330 -36.17 -35.25 7.74
C ALA A 330 -35.88 -33.96 8.53
N PRO A 331 -36.82 -32.99 8.58
CA PRO A 331 -36.62 -31.74 9.30
C PRO A 331 -36.22 -32.07 10.74
N GLN A 332 -35.04 -31.60 11.16
CA GLN A 332 -34.60 -31.76 12.54
C GLN A 332 -35.59 -31.03 13.44
N GLN A 333 -36.34 -31.80 14.23
CA GLN A 333 -37.14 -31.27 15.32
C GLN A 333 -36.15 -30.69 16.34
N PHE A 334 -36.03 -29.37 16.38
CA PHE A 334 -35.40 -28.70 17.50
C PHE A 334 -36.33 -28.90 18.70
N SER A 335 -35.91 -29.74 19.65
CA SER A 335 -36.53 -29.79 20.97
C SER A 335 -36.42 -28.41 21.62
N ALA A 336 -37.57 -27.89 22.07
CA ALA A 336 -37.74 -26.59 22.70
C ALA A 336 -36.96 -26.43 24.01
#